data_AF-A0A2W4IFK1-F1
#
_entry.id   AF-A0A2W4IFK1-F1
#
_cell.length_a   1.000
_cell.length_b   1.000
_cell.length_c   1.000
_cell.angle_alpha   90.00
_cell.angle_beta   90.00
_cell.angle_gamma   90.00
#
_symmetry.space_group_name_H-M   'P 1'
#
loop_
_entity.id
_entity.type
_entity.pdbx_description
1 polymer ?
#
loop_
_entity_poly.entity_id
_entity_poly.type
_entity_poly.pdbx_seq_one_letter_code
_entity_poly.pdbx_strand_id
1 'polypeptide(L)'
;MNDILDIFLNSAFVKAIISNPIGQGLGVIAMLISILGYSQKDDKKTTKIFIGSSSVWMLHFYFIGTYSAMVSCIVGIARLFLSLKYKRNKKIFFGIIAATLVLGAMTYEGKLSVLPIIASCVSAYGFFFLERIRLRLFMFVSSLCWVIFSIGNFSIGGIISDSIVLMILIFTMYRMIKKEGERLYFVDKIFAIISKTRQSPDFGRFIAIQDYIKLRHGGIKNKLKNIKEKIKTYYNKANSVKFYIFKKGKKFIEIEN
;
A
#
# COMPACT_ATOMS: atom_id res chain seq x y z
N MET A 1 17.41 16.31 38.25
CA MET A 1 16.57 16.78 37.12
C MET A 1 17.42 17.49 36.08
N ASN A 2 18.35 18.36 36.49
CA ASN A 2 19.31 19.03 35.59
C ASN A 2 20.22 18.04 34.84
N ASP A 3 20.71 16.98 35.48
CA ASP A 3 21.60 16.02 34.82
C ASP A 3 20.92 15.23 33.69
N ILE A 4 19.64 14.87 33.84
CA ILE A 4 18.87 14.17 32.80
C ILE A 4 18.59 15.10 31.63
N LEU A 5 18.25 16.37 31.92
CA LEU A 5 18.04 17.38 30.90
C LEU A 5 19.34 17.66 30.13
N ASP A 6 20.46 17.74 30.83
CA ASP A 6 21.78 17.94 30.22
C ASP A 6 22.22 16.74 29.39
N ILE A 7 21.99 15.51 29.84
CA ILE A 7 22.23 14.29 29.04
C ILE A 7 21.38 14.31 27.76
N PHE A 8 20.09 14.66 27.88
CA PHE A 8 19.18 14.72 26.75
C PHE A 8 19.57 15.80 25.74
N LEU A 9 19.82 17.03 26.21
CA LEU A 9 20.26 18.15 25.38
C LEU A 9 21.63 17.89 24.73
N ASN A 10 22.49 17.12 25.40
CA ASN A 10 23.78 16.75 24.85
C ASN A 10 23.77 15.54 23.90
N SER A 11 22.63 14.86 23.75
CA SER A 11 22.52 13.73 22.84
C SER A 11 22.78 14.13 21.38
N ALA A 12 23.40 13.23 20.61
CA ALA A 12 23.65 13.45 19.19
C ALA A 12 22.36 13.76 18.40
N PHE A 13 21.26 13.16 18.83
CA PHE A 13 19.92 13.38 18.28
C PHE A 13 19.47 14.84 18.43
N VAL A 14 19.49 15.37 19.66
CA VAL A 14 19.05 16.74 19.94
C VAL A 14 19.99 17.76 19.27
N LYS A 15 21.30 17.52 19.31
CA LYS A 15 22.28 18.38 18.61
C LYS A 15 22.04 18.44 17.10
N ALA A 16 21.74 17.30 16.46
CA ALA A 16 21.45 17.26 15.02
C ALA A 16 20.15 18.01 14.64
N ILE A 17 19.19 18.08 15.56
CA ILE A 17 17.94 18.83 15.35
C ILE A 17 18.21 20.33 15.47
N ILE A 18 18.92 20.73 16.52
CA ILE A 18 19.24 22.13 16.80
C ILE A 18 20.18 22.70 15.74
N SER A 19 21.07 21.90 15.16
CA SER A 19 22.01 22.37 14.13
C SER A 19 21.34 22.72 12.79
N ASN A 20 20.22 22.07 12.46
CA ASN A 20 19.52 22.26 11.18
C ASN A 20 18.01 22.49 11.37
N PRO A 21 17.59 23.58 12.05
CA PRO A 21 16.19 23.80 12.40
C PRO A 21 15.32 24.01 11.15
N ILE A 22 15.86 24.66 10.11
CA ILE A 22 15.16 24.88 8.83
C ILE A 22 14.90 23.54 8.14
N GLY A 23 15.94 22.69 8.04
CA GLY A 23 15.81 21.35 7.47
C GLY A 23 14.75 20.54 8.21
N GLN A 24 14.85 20.44 9.54
CA GLN A 24 13.87 19.69 10.34
C GLN A 24 12.44 20.24 10.21
N GLY A 25 12.27 21.57 10.20
CA GLY A 25 10.98 22.22 9.97
C GLY A 25 10.36 21.83 8.62
N LEU A 26 11.15 21.84 7.55
CA LEU A 26 10.71 21.36 6.24
C LEU A 26 10.30 19.88 6.26
N GLY A 27 11.02 19.04 7.01
CA GLY A 27 10.69 17.62 7.17
C GLY A 27 9.33 17.42 7.85
N VAL A 28 9.03 18.21 8.88
CA VAL A 28 7.73 18.20 9.56
C VAL A 28 6.63 18.68 8.61
N ILE A 29 6.86 19.74 7.84
CA ILE A 29 5.90 20.25 6.85
C ILE A 29 5.63 19.17 5.78
N ALA A 30 6.69 18.56 5.24
CA ALA A 30 6.58 17.51 4.23
C ALA A 30 5.77 16.30 4.77
N MET A 31 6.03 15.90 6.01
CA MET A 31 5.24 14.87 6.71
C MET A 31 3.76 15.24 6.80
N LEU A 32 3.42 16.46 7.22
CA LEU A 32 2.02 16.90 7.33
C LEU A 32 1.32 16.87 5.96
N ILE A 33 2.00 17.33 4.91
CA ILE A 33 1.47 17.26 3.53
C ILE A 33 1.27 15.79 3.10
N SER A 34 2.21 14.90 3.42
CA SER A 34 2.06 13.46 3.17
C SER A 34 0.82 12.88 3.87
N ILE A 35 0.57 13.23 5.13
CA ILE A 35 -0.61 12.77 5.88
C ILE A 35 -1.91 13.25 5.21
N LEU A 36 -1.94 14.50 4.75
CA LEU A 36 -3.08 15.02 3.97
C LEU A 36 -3.31 14.22 2.68
N GLY A 37 -2.23 13.82 2.01
CA GLY A 37 -2.28 12.96 0.83
C GLY A 37 -2.87 11.58 1.13
N TYR A 38 -2.46 10.94 2.23
CA TYR A 38 -3.03 9.65 2.65
C TYR A 38 -4.52 9.71 3.01
N SER A 39 -5.01 10.89 3.39
CA SER A 39 -6.42 11.11 3.72
C SER A 39 -7.31 11.33 2.49
N GLN A 40 -6.72 11.53 1.30
CA GLN A 40 -7.48 11.70 0.07
C GLN A 40 -8.03 10.38 -0.48
N LYS A 41 -9.25 10.45 -1.01
CA LYS A 41 -9.91 9.32 -1.71
C LYS A 41 -9.71 9.35 -3.22
N ASP A 42 -9.30 10.49 -3.78
CA ASP A 42 -9.11 10.71 -5.22
C ASP A 42 -7.63 10.55 -5.57
N ASP A 43 -7.32 9.49 -6.33
CA ASP A 43 -5.96 9.14 -6.73
C ASP A 43 -5.22 10.28 -7.46
N LYS A 44 -5.92 11.12 -8.24
CA LYS A 44 -5.31 12.27 -8.92
C LYS A 44 -4.90 13.35 -7.91
N LYS A 45 -5.76 13.63 -6.92
CA LYS A 45 -5.46 14.57 -5.85
C LYS A 45 -4.33 14.05 -4.96
N THR A 46 -4.39 12.77 -4.57
CA THR A 46 -3.33 12.10 -3.81
C THR A 46 -1.98 12.23 -4.51
N THR A 47 -1.95 11.95 -5.82
CA THR A 47 -0.73 12.06 -6.62
C THR A 47 -0.18 13.49 -6.60
N LYS A 48 -1.01 14.51 -6.85
CA LYS A 48 -0.60 15.92 -6.81
C LYS A 48 -0.03 16.32 -5.44
N ILE A 49 -0.68 15.89 -4.36
CA ILE A 49 -0.22 16.17 -3.00
C ILE A 49 1.12 15.49 -2.72
N PHE A 50 1.31 14.25 -3.16
CA PHE A 50 2.59 13.55 -2.98
C PHE A 50 3.73 14.13 -3.81
N ILE A 51 3.45 14.70 -4.98
CA ILE A 51 4.45 15.46 -5.73
C ILE A 51 4.86 16.70 -4.93
N GLY A 52 3.88 17.46 -4.43
CA GLY A 52 4.15 18.63 -3.58
C GLY A 52 4.94 18.26 -2.32
N SER A 53 4.52 17.20 -1.62
CA SER A 53 5.23 16.67 -0.45
C SER A 53 6.67 16.26 -0.80
N SER A 54 6.87 15.53 -1.90
CA SER A 54 8.19 15.07 -2.33
C SER A 54 9.13 16.24 -2.66
N SER A 55 8.60 17.35 -3.17
CA SER A 55 9.39 18.58 -3.37
C SER A 55 9.85 19.19 -2.05
N VAL A 56 9.02 19.16 -1.00
CA VAL A 56 9.42 19.62 0.33
C VAL A 56 10.41 18.65 0.98
N TRP A 57 10.23 17.34 0.81
CA TRP A 57 11.21 16.32 1.23
C TRP A 57 12.57 16.52 0.57
N MET A 58 12.60 16.84 -0.71
CA MET A 58 13.82 17.17 -1.43
C MET A 58 14.54 18.35 -0.78
N LEU A 59 13.84 19.44 -0.47
CA LEU A 59 14.41 20.60 0.23
C LEU A 59 14.87 20.23 1.64
N HIS A 60 14.08 19.46 2.38
CA HIS A 60 14.47 18.94 3.70
C HIS A 60 15.82 18.21 3.67
N PHE A 61 15.98 17.24 2.75
CA PHE A 61 17.24 16.48 2.65
C PHE A 61 18.40 17.30 2.10
N TYR A 62 18.13 18.29 1.25
CA TYR A 62 19.13 19.28 0.84
C TYR A 62 19.69 20.06 2.05
N PHE A 63 18.82 20.59 2.91
CA PHE A 63 19.24 21.35 4.09
C PHE A 63 19.89 20.49 5.17
N ILE A 64 19.53 19.21 5.28
CA ILE A 64 20.22 18.26 6.17
C ILE A 64 21.59 17.83 5.61
N GLY A 65 21.87 18.07 4.33
CA GLY A 65 23.13 17.68 3.69
C GLY A 65 23.17 16.20 3.31
N THR A 66 22.02 15.66 2.87
CA THR A 66 21.88 14.26 2.43
C THR A 66 21.40 14.21 0.99
N TYR A 67 22.31 14.50 0.06
CA TYR A 67 22.02 14.65 -1.36
C TYR A 67 21.52 13.36 -2.01
N SER A 68 21.97 12.20 -1.52
CA SER A 68 21.47 10.89 -1.95
C SER A 68 19.96 10.70 -1.75
N ALA A 69 19.42 11.17 -0.62
CA ALA A 69 18.00 11.15 -0.36
C ALA A 69 17.25 12.22 -1.17
N MET A 70 17.82 13.42 -1.30
CA MET A 70 17.28 14.48 -2.16
C MET A 70 17.07 13.99 -3.59
N VAL A 71 18.07 13.38 -4.21
CA VAL A 71 17.99 12.78 -5.54
C VAL A 71 16.93 11.68 -5.60
N SER A 72 16.85 10.84 -4.57
CA SER A 72 15.84 9.78 -4.49
C SER A 72 14.41 10.35 -4.48
N CYS A 73 14.19 11.51 -3.85
CA CYS A 73 12.92 12.23 -3.92
C CYS A 73 12.62 12.73 -5.35
N ILE A 74 13.60 13.31 -6.05
CA ILE A 74 13.46 13.78 -7.44
C ILE A 74 13.08 12.60 -8.37
N VAL A 75 13.81 11.49 -8.28
CA VAL A 75 13.50 10.29 -9.06
C VAL A 75 12.14 9.71 -8.65
N GLY A 76 11.78 9.78 -7.37
CA GLY A 76 10.47 9.41 -6.85
C GLY A 76 9.32 10.18 -7.52
N ILE A 77 9.46 11.50 -7.70
CA ILE A 77 8.48 12.35 -8.40
C ILE A 77 8.31 11.88 -9.84
N ALA A 78 9.42 11.72 -10.58
CA ALA A 78 9.38 11.26 -11.97
C ALA A 78 8.72 9.87 -12.08
N ARG A 79 9.09 8.94 -11.19
CA ARG A 79 8.53 7.60 -11.11
C ARG A 79 7.03 7.59 -10.84
N LEU A 80 6.52 8.47 -9.97
CA LEU A 80 5.09 8.57 -9.67
C LEU A 80 4.28 8.87 -10.94
N PHE A 81 4.71 9.86 -11.73
CA PHE A 81 4.06 10.18 -13.00
C PHE A 81 4.19 9.04 -14.04
N LEU A 82 5.40 8.52 -14.21
CA LEU A 82 5.70 7.55 -15.26
C LEU A 82 5.04 6.19 -15.01
N SER A 83 4.99 5.74 -13.76
CA SER A 83 4.33 4.47 -13.41
C SER A 83 2.82 4.51 -13.56
N LEU A 84 2.19 5.69 -13.36
CA LEU A 84 0.76 5.87 -13.61
C LEU A 84 0.43 5.84 -15.10
N LYS A 85 1.27 6.45 -15.95
CA LYS A 85 1.03 6.56 -17.40
C LYS A 85 1.47 5.32 -18.18
N TYR A 86 2.55 4.66 -17.75
CA TYR A 86 3.24 3.62 -18.51
C TYR A 86 3.42 2.33 -17.70
N LYS A 87 2.33 1.83 -17.11
CA LYS A 87 2.34 0.55 -16.39
C LYS A 87 2.96 -0.57 -17.23
N ARG A 88 3.80 -1.40 -16.60
CA ARG A 88 4.50 -2.55 -17.18
C ARG A 88 5.46 -2.23 -18.34
N ASN A 89 5.75 -0.95 -18.61
CA ASN A 89 6.73 -0.56 -19.63
C ASN A 89 8.16 -0.77 -19.12
N LYS A 90 8.84 -1.80 -19.62
CA LYS A 90 10.20 -2.16 -19.22
C LYS A 90 11.23 -1.09 -19.57
N LYS A 91 11.12 -0.41 -20.72
CA LYS A 91 12.10 0.60 -21.15
C LYS A 91 12.13 1.77 -20.17
N ILE A 92 10.96 2.27 -19.79
CA ILE A 92 10.82 3.38 -18.84
C ILE A 92 11.25 2.95 -17.44
N PHE A 93 10.89 1.73 -17.02
CA PHE A 93 11.38 1.18 -15.77
C PHE A 93 12.91 1.12 -15.70
N PHE A 94 13.58 0.57 -16.71
CA PHE A 94 15.05 0.51 -16.74
C PHE A 94 15.67 1.90 -16.81
N GLY A 95 15.04 2.86 -17.49
CA GLY A 95 15.46 4.27 -17.46
C GLY A 95 15.41 4.87 -16.05
N ILE A 96 14.35 4.58 -15.29
CA ILE A 96 14.25 5.01 -13.88
C ILE A 96 15.30 4.33 -13.01
N ILE A 97 15.52 3.02 -13.16
CA ILE A 97 16.56 2.31 -12.41
C ILE A 97 17.95 2.86 -12.74
N ALA A 98 18.26 3.07 -14.01
CA ALA A 98 19.53 3.67 -14.43
C ALA A 98 19.70 5.07 -13.83
N ALA A 99 18.67 5.92 -13.89
CA ALA A 99 18.70 7.24 -13.28
C ALA A 99 18.91 7.17 -11.75
N THR A 100 18.20 6.28 -11.05
CA THR A 100 18.39 6.05 -9.61
C THR A 100 19.82 5.65 -9.27
N LEU A 101 20.41 4.71 -10.02
CA LEU A 101 21.75 4.20 -9.75
C LEU A 101 22.83 5.21 -10.09
N VAL A 102 22.74 5.87 -11.26
CA VAL A 102 23.73 6.87 -11.69
C VAL A 102 23.71 8.08 -10.77
N LEU A 103 22.53 8.68 -10.56
CA LEU A 103 22.43 9.85 -9.70
C LEU A 103 22.76 9.50 -8.25
N GLY A 104 22.31 8.34 -7.77
CA GLY A 104 22.62 7.85 -6.43
C GLY A 104 24.12 7.64 -6.21
N ALA A 105 24.84 7.12 -7.21
CA ALA A 105 26.29 6.98 -7.17
C ALA A 105 27.00 8.35 -7.19
N MET A 106 26.52 9.31 -7.97
CA MET A 106 27.07 10.67 -8.01
C MET A 106 26.91 11.42 -6.69
N THR A 107 25.84 11.13 -5.93
CA THR A 107 25.54 11.76 -4.63
C THR A 107 25.83 10.83 -3.45
N TYR A 108 26.70 9.84 -3.61
CA TYR A 108 27.01 8.89 -2.55
C TYR A 108 27.84 9.57 -1.44
N GLU A 109 27.31 9.58 -0.22
CA GLU A 109 27.93 10.25 0.94
C GLU A 109 28.39 9.25 2.01
N GLY A 110 27.89 8.01 1.94
CA GLY A 110 28.28 6.95 2.87
C GLY A 110 27.33 5.76 2.85
N LYS A 111 27.54 4.84 3.78
CA LYS A 111 26.80 3.56 3.83
C LYS A 111 25.28 3.76 3.92
N LEU A 112 24.82 4.80 4.63
CA LEU A 112 23.39 5.10 4.75
C LEU A 112 22.75 5.54 3.42
N SER A 113 23.51 6.21 2.53
CA SER A 113 23.04 6.67 1.22
C SER A 113 22.54 5.53 0.31
N VAL A 114 22.95 4.28 0.60
CA VAL A 114 22.49 3.10 -0.14
C VAL A 114 21.01 2.80 0.13
N LEU A 115 20.50 3.13 1.32
CA LEU A 115 19.13 2.81 1.72
C LEU A 115 18.07 3.51 0.85
N PRO A 116 18.11 4.84 0.61
CA PRO A 116 17.21 5.53 -0.31
C PRO A 116 17.27 4.98 -1.74
N ILE A 117 18.47 4.60 -2.21
CA ILE A 117 18.67 4.04 -3.56
C ILE A 117 17.95 2.70 -3.68
N ILE A 118 18.16 1.79 -2.72
CA ILE A 118 17.46 0.49 -2.66
C ILE A 118 15.94 0.71 -2.58
N ALA A 119 15.50 1.60 -1.68
CA ALA A 119 14.08 1.92 -1.52
C ALA A 119 13.46 2.40 -2.84
N SER A 120 14.15 3.29 -3.55
CA SER A 120 13.73 3.82 -4.84
C SER A 120 13.61 2.71 -5.90
N CYS A 121 14.59 1.81 -6.01
CA CYS A 121 14.54 0.66 -6.92
C CYS A 121 13.41 -0.32 -6.60
N VAL A 122 13.24 -0.69 -5.32
CA VAL A 122 12.17 -1.59 -4.85
C VAL A 122 10.81 -0.99 -5.14
N SER A 123 10.63 0.31 -4.86
CA SER A 123 9.39 1.01 -5.16
C SER A 123 9.13 1.07 -6.67
N ALA A 124 10.13 1.37 -7.51
CA ALA A 124 9.99 1.35 -8.96
C ALA A 124 9.47 0.02 -9.49
N TYR A 125 10.05 -1.09 -9.04
CA TYR A 125 9.57 -2.41 -9.45
C TYR A 125 8.12 -2.65 -9.01
N GLY A 126 7.82 -2.31 -7.76
CA GLY A 126 6.46 -2.40 -7.22
C GLY A 126 5.44 -1.65 -8.07
N PHE A 127 5.66 -0.36 -8.31
CA PHE A 127 4.71 0.50 -9.02
C PHE A 127 4.55 0.16 -10.51
N PHE A 128 5.59 -0.35 -11.18
CA PHE A 128 5.50 -0.71 -12.60
C PHE A 128 4.87 -2.08 -12.86
N PHE A 129 5.13 -3.07 -12.00
CA PHE A 129 4.85 -4.48 -12.32
C PHE A 129 3.95 -5.20 -11.32
N LEU A 130 3.77 -4.67 -10.11
CA LEU A 130 3.01 -5.35 -9.05
C LEU A 130 1.66 -4.70 -8.83
N GLU A 131 0.74 -5.52 -8.34
CA GLU A 131 -0.60 -5.10 -7.95
C GLU A 131 -0.98 -5.73 -6.61
N ARG A 132 -2.04 -5.20 -6.02
CA ARG A 132 -2.66 -5.72 -4.79
C ARG A 132 -1.61 -5.91 -3.67
N ILE A 133 -1.59 -7.09 -3.05
CA ILE A 133 -0.78 -7.39 -1.87
C ILE A 133 0.73 -7.32 -2.17
N ARG A 134 1.14 -7.74 -3.37
CA ARG A 134 2.57 -7.75 -3.76
C ARG A 134 3.11 -6.32 -3.86
N LEU A 135 2.34 -5.39 -4.42
CA LEU A 135 2.70 -3.97 -4.43
C LEU A 135 2.89 -3.44 -3.00
N ARG A 136 1.96 -3.77 -2.10
CA ARG A 136 2.03 -3.30 -0.70
C ARG A 136 3.24 -3.85 0.06
N LEU A 137 3.62 -5.11 -0.19
CA LEU A 137 4.85 -5.70 0.38
C LEU A 137 6.12 -4.96 -0.09
N PHE A 138 6.22 -4.63 -1.37
CA PHE A 138 7.37 -3.88 -1.89
C PHE A 138 7.40 -2.45 -1.36
N MET A 139 6.24 -1.79 -1.25
CA MET A 139 6.15 -0.49 -0.58
C MET A 139 6.57 -0.57 0.89
N PHE A 140 6.25 -1.68 1.58
CA PHE A 140 6.62 -1.90 2.97
C PHE A 140 8.12 -2.04 3.14
N VAL A 141 8.78 -2.87 2.32
CA VAL A 141 10.25 -2.99 2.31
C VAL A 141 10.92 -1.66 1.99
N SER A 142 10.40 -0.93 0.98
CA SER A 142 10.89 0.41 0.67
C SER A 142 10.75 1.37 1.86
N SER A 143 9.65 1.31 2.61
CA SER A 143 9.41 2.18 3.76
C SER A 143 10.32 1.83 4.93
N LEU A 144 10.66 0.54 5.13
CA LEU A 144 11.65 0.13 6.13
C LEU A 144 13.02 0.75 5.86
N CYS A 145 13.48 0.73 4.60
CA CYS A 145 14.72 1.39 4.21
C CYS A 145 14.70 2.89 4.55
N TRP A 146 13.59 3.58 4.28
CA TRP A 146 13.43 5.00 4.59
C TRP A 146 13.39 5.31 6.09
N VAL A 147 12.74 4.48 6.91
CA VAL A 147 12.79 4.64 8.38
C VAL A 147 14.22 4.51 8.88
N ILE A 148 14.94 3.46 8.49
CA ILE A 148 16.31 3.23 8.94
C ILE A 148 17.22 4.40 8.51
N PHE A 149 17.06 4.87 7.26
CA PHE A 149 17.76 6.03 6.76
C PHE A 149 17.45 7.30 7.57
N SER A 150 16.18 7.54 7.88
CA SER A 150 15.73 8.72 8.62
C SER A 150 16.22 8.70 10.07
N ILE A 151 16.29 7.52 10.70
CA ILE A 151 16.92 7.37 12.03
C ILE A 151 18.41 7.72 11.94
N GLY A 152 19.12 7.18 10.96
CA GLY A 152 20.56 7.41 10.79
C GLY A 152 20.93 8.87 10.49
N ASN A 153 20.02 9.64 9.88
CA ASN A 153 20.20 11.07 9.56
C ASN A 153 19.40 12.00 10.48
N PHE A 154 18.87 11.47 11.59
CA PHE A 154 18.14 12.24 12.60
C PHE A 154 16.99 13.10 12.04
N SER A 155 16.30 12.62 11.01
CA SER A 155 15.14 13.29 10.42
C SER A 155 13.88 12.96 11.22
N ILE A 156 13.43 13.88 12.08
CA ILE A 156 12.23 13.65 12.92
C ILE A 156 11.00 13.40 12.04
N GLY A 157 10.80 14.28 11.05
CA GLY A 157 9.68 14.16 10.12
C GLY A 157 9.71 12.82 9.37
N GLY A 158 10.90 12.38 8.91
CA GLY A 158 11.05 11.14 8.15
C GLY A 158 10.71 9.92 9.00
N ILE A 159 11.27 9.86 10.23
CA ILE A 159 11.01 8.78 11.18
C ILE A 159 9.50 8.62 11.43
N ILE A 160 8.81 9.72 11.76
CA ILE A 160 7.38 9.69 12.08
C ILE A 160 6.57 9.34 10.82
N SER A 161 6.85 10.02 9.70
CA SER A 161 6.15 9.81 8.43
C SER A 161 6.20 8.35 7.99
N ASP A 162 7.40 7.77 7.87
CA ASP A 162 7.55 6.40 7.38
C ASP A 162 7.06 5.36 8.38
N SER A 163 7.12 5.64 9.68
CA SER A 163 6.47 4.78 10.70
C SER A 163 4.96 4.74 10.52
N ILE A 164 4.32 5.88 10.25
CA ILE A 164 2.89 5.94 9.92
C ILE A 164 2.60 5.15 8.64
N VAL A 165 3.44 5.29 7.62
CA VAL A 165 3.29 4.53 6.36
C VAL A 165 3.37 3.03 6.60
N LEU A 166 4.34 2.55 7.39
CA LEU A 166 4.45 1.14 7.75
C LEU A 166 3.18 0.63 8.45
N MET A 167 2.65 1.39 9.42
CA MET A 167 1.40 1.04 10.11
C MET A 167 0.21 0.96 9.13
N ILE A 168 0.08 1.95 8.23
CA ILE A 168 -0.96 1.98 7.19
C ILE A 168 -0.82 0.77 6.25
N LEU A 169 0.39 0.43 5.84
CA LEU A 169 0.65 -0.70 4.94
C LEU A 169 0.30 -2.03 5.61
N ILE A 170 0.70 -2.25 6.86
CA ILE A 170 0.32 -3.45 7.63
C ILE A 170 -1.20 -3.58 7.72
N PHE A 171 -1.89 -2.51 8.14
CA PHE A 171 -3.34 -2.51 8.27
C PHE A 171 -4.04 -2.76 6.93
N THR A 172 -3.56 -2.13 5.86
CA THR A 172 -4.09 -2.29 4.50
C THR A 172 -3.92 -3.73 4.01
N MET A 173 -2.73 -4.31 4.18
CA MET A 173 -2.46 -5.70 3.83
C MET A 173 -3.36 -6.66 4.61
N TYR A 174 -3.47 -6.50 5.93
CA TYR A 174 -4.37 -7.29 6.77
C TYR A 174 -5.83 -7.22 6.28
N ARG A 175 -6.33 -6.00 6.00
CA ARG A 175 -7.69 -5.79 5.50
C ARG A 175 -7.90 -6.44 4.12
N MET A 176 -6.90 -6.38 3.24
CA MET A 176 -6.98 -6.99 1.90
C MET A 176 -7.01 -8.50 1.97
N ILE A 177 -6.12 -9.12 2.76
CA ILE A 177 -6.07 -10.58 2.95
C ILE A 177 -7.39 -11.08 3.53
N LYS A 178 -7.93 -10.39 4.53
CA LYS A 178 -9.23 -10.73 5.12
C LYS A 178 -10.36 -10.72 4.08
N LYS A 179 -10.45 -9.65 3.28
CA LYS A 179 -11.48 -9.52 2.22
C LYS A 179 -11.32 -10.56 1.11
N GLU A 180 -10.09 -10.84 0.69
CA GLU A 180 -9.82 -11.86 -0.32
C GLU A 180 -10.17 -13.25 0.21
N GLY A 181 -9.84 -13.58 1.46
CA GLY A 181 -10.25 -14.82 2.11
C GLY A 181 -11.78 -14.99 2.20
N GLU A 182 -12.50 -13.93 2.58
CA GLU A 182 -13.98 -13.93 2.61
C GLU A 182 -14.59 -14.16 1.22
N ARG A 183 -14.03 -13.53 0.17
CA ARG A 183 -14.49 -13.70 -1.21
C ARG A 183 -14.31 -15.13 -1.71
N LEU A 184 -13.19 -15.74 -1.39
CA LEU A 184 -12.85 -17.09 -1.84
C LEU A 184 -13.73 -18.15 -1.16
N TYR A 185 -13.95 -18.02 0.15
CA TYR A 185 -14.92 -18.84 0.87
C TYR A 185 -16.34 -18.74 0.28
N PHE A 186 -16.76 -17.54 -0.14
CA PHE A 186 -18.05 -17.34 -0.80
C PHE A 186 -18.13 -18.05 -2.16
N VAL A 187 -17.09 -17.92 -2.99
CA VAL A 187 -17.01 -18.60 -4.30
C VAL A 187 -17.06 -20.11 -4.13
N ASP A 188 -16.25 -20.68 -3.24
CA ASP A 188 -16.23 -22.12 -2.94
C ASP A 188 -17.61 -22.62 -2.50
N LYS A 189 -18.31 -21.84 -1.67
CA LYS A 189 -19.65 -22.19 -1.19
C LYS A 189 -20.72 -22.14 -2.29
N ILE A 190 -20.64 -21.18 -3.21
CA ILE A 190 -21.53 -21.10 -4.37
C ILE A 190 -21.27 -22.27 -5.32
N PHE A 191 -20.01 -22.59 -5.61
CA PHE A 191 -19.65 -23.75 -6.44
C PHE A 191 -20.16 -25.06 -5.83
N ALA A 192 -20.03 -25.24 -4.51
CA ALA A 192 -20.56 -26.41 -3.82
C ALA A 192 -22.10 -26.55 -3.91
N ILE A 193 -22.83 -25.44 -4.01
CA ILE A 193 -24.30 -25.45 -4.20
C ILE A 193 -24.65 -25.79 -5.66
N ILE A 194 -23.93 -25.22 -6.63
CA ILE A 194 -24.23 -25.35 -8.06
C ILE A 194 -23.85 -26.74 -8.59
N SER A 195 -22.68 -27.26 -8.22
CA SER A 195 -22.12 -28.39 -8.94
C SER A 195 -22.79 -29.73 -8.61
N LYS A 196 -23.41 -29.90 -7.42
CA LYS A 196 -23.96 -31.17 -6.85
C LYS A 196 -23.03 -32.40 -6.91
N THR A 197 -21.87 -32.30 -7.56
CA THR A 197 -20.71 -33.18 -7.56
C THR A 197 -19.53 -32.41 -6.97
N ARG A 198 -18.85 -33.08 -6.04
CA ARG A 198 -17.67 -32.60 -5.32
C ARG A 198 -16.47 -32.54 -6.27
N GLN A 199 -16.39 -31.52 -7.12
CA GLN A 199 -15.15 -31.19 -7.82
C GLN A 199 -14.23 -30.45 -6.84
N SER A 200 -13.01 -30.98 -6.65
CA SER A 200 -12.01 -30.39 -5.77
C SER A 200 -11.55 -29.05 -6.35
N PRO A 201 -11.57 -27.96 -5.55
CA PRO A 201 -10.96 -26.70 -5.95
C PRO A 201 -9.48 -26.96 -6.29
N ASP A 202 -8.93 -26.29 -7.29
CA ASP A 202 -7.52 -26.45 -7.67
C ASP A 202 -6.62 -26.06 -6.47
N PHE A 203 -6.13 -27.08 -5.76
CA PHE A 203 -5.63 -27.05 -4.39
C PHE A 203 -4.27 -26.29 -4.30
N GLY A 204 -3.50 -26.18 -5.40
CA GLY A 204 -2.09 -25.75 -5.38
C GLY A 204 -1.76 -24.30 -5.02
N ARG A 205 -2.72 -23.36 -5.00
CA ARG A 205 -2.45 -21.92 -4.73
C ARG A 205 -3.04 -21.38 -3.41
N PHE A 206 -3.66 -22.25 -2.62
CA PHE A 206 -4.53 -21.89 -1.49
C PHE A 206 -4.20 -22.57 -0.16
N ILE A 207 -3.58 -23.75 -0.20
CA ILE A 207 -3.40 -24.63 0.96
C ILE A 207 -2.65 -23.94 2.12
N ALA A 208 -1.63 -23.12 1.84
CA ALA A 208 -0.82 -22.49 2.90
C ALA A 208 -1.52 -21.37 3.70
N ILE A 209 -2.60 -20.77 3.16
CA ILE A 209 -3.27 -19.59 3.77
C ILE A 209 -4.61 -19.96 4.43
N GLN A 210 -5.30 -21.00 3.94
CA GLN A 210 -6.57 -21.46 4.52
C GLN A 210 -6.39 -22.17 5.87
N ASP A 211 -5.28 -22.90 6.08
CA ASP A 211 -5.06 -23.64 7.33
C ASP A 211 -4.75 -22.72 8.53
N TYR A 212 -4.15 -21.54 8.32
CA TYR A 212 -3.90 -20.54 9.37
C TYR A 212 -5.17 -19.81 9.83
N ILE A 213 -6.16 -19.63 8.94
CA ILE A 213 -7.43 -18.93 9.26
C ILE A 213 -8.43 -19.87 9.96
N LYS A 214 -8.37 -21.18 9.67
CA LYS A 214 -9.25 -22.23 10.24
C LYS A 214 -9.06 -22.47 11.74
N LEU A 215 -7.91 -22.10 12.31
CA LEU A 215 -7.58 -22.34 13.71
C LEU A 215 -8.01 -21.22 14.68
N ARG A 216 -8.40 -20.03 14.19
CA ARG A 216 -8.46 -18.84 15.07
C ARG A 216 -9.85 -18.38 15.58
N HIS A 217 -11.00 -18.68 14.97
CA HIS A 217 -12.26 -18.03 15.39
C HIS A 217 -13.50 -18.94 15.43
N GLY A 218 -13.56 -19.79 16.45
CA GLY A 218 -14.77 -20.50 16.89
C GLY A 218 -15.86 -19.52 17.36
N GLY A 219 -16.92 -19.39 16.55
CA GLY A 219 -18.07 -18.53 16.85
C GLY A 219 -19.14 -18.57 15.75
N ILE A 220 -19.37 -19.74 15.15
CA ILE A 220 -20.11 -19.91 13.89
C ILE A 220 -21.64 -20.07 14.09
N LYS A 221 -22.10 -20.51 15.27
CA LYS A 221 -23.51 -20.89 15.48
C LYS A 221 -24.52 -19.73 15.35
N ASN A 222 -24.22 -18.53 15.85
CA ASN A 222 -25.18 -17.41 15.81
C ASN A 222 -25.30 -16.71 14.44
N LYS A 223 -24.23 -16.69 13.63
CA LYS A 223 -24.27 -16.08 12.28
C LYS A 223 -25.06 -16.92 11.27
N LEU A 224 -25.14 -18.24 11.47
CA LEU A 224 -25.87 -19.15 10.58
C LEU A 224 -27.40 -18.96 10.62
N LYS A 225 -27.97 -18.58 11.77
CA LYS A 225 -29.43 -18.40 11.94
C LYS A 225 -29.95 -17.20 11.12
N ASN A 226 -29.25 -16.06 11.18
CA ASN A 226 -29.59 -14.85 10.40
C ASN A 226 -29.42 -15.02 8.88
N ILE A 227 -28.54 -15.92 8.43
CA ILE A 227 -28.33 -16.19 7.01
C ILE A 227 -29.49 -17.02 6.44
N LYS A 228 -30.04 -17.96 7.23
CA LYS A 228 -31.17 -18.81 6.81
C LYS A 228 -32.45 -18.01 6.55
N GLU A 229 -32.72 -16.99 7.36
CA GLU A 229 -33.86 -16.09 7.15
C GLU A 229 -33.68 -15.22 5.90
N LYS A 230 -32.49 -14.63 5.70
CA LYS A 230 -32.20 -13.83 4.50
C LYS A 230 -32.34 -14.63 3.22
N ILE A 231 -31.87 -15.89 3.19
CA ILE A 231 -32.00 -16.78 2.02
C ILE A 231 -33.49 -17.04 1.70
N LYS A 232 -34.35 -17.22 2.71
CA LYS A 232 -35.79 -17.45 2.51
C LYS A 232 -36.49 -16.22 1.90
N THR A 233 -36.08 -15.00 2.28
CA THR A 233 -36.60 -13.75 1.71
C THR A 233 -36.18 -13.57 0.25
N TYR A 234 -34.93 -13.89 -0.09
CA TYR A 234 -34.43 -13.83 -1.48
C TYR A 234 -35.08 -14.88 -2.38
N TYR A 235 -35.33 -16.09 -1.86
CA TYR A 235 -36.00 -17.17 -2.60
C TYR A 235 -37.44 -16.80 -2.98
N ASN A 236 -38.21 -16.26 -2.04
CA ASN A 236 -39.59 -15.84 -2.29
C ASN A 236 -39.68 -14.66 -3.26
N LYS A 237 -38.68 -13.76 -3.26
CA LYS A 237 -38.61 -12.61 -4.16
C LYS A 237 -38.16 -12.99 -5.58
N ALA A 238 -37.37 -14.06 -5.71
CA ALA A 238 -36.96 -14.60 -7.01
C ALA A 238 -38.11 -15.36 -7.71
N ASN A 239 -38.98 -16.04 -6.96
CA ASN A 239 -40.13 -16.76 -7.49
C ASN A 239 -41.34 -15.87 -7.84
N SER A 240 -41.31 -14.56 -7.58
CA SER A 240 -42.38 -13.63 -7.94
C SER A 240 -42.11 -12.83 -9.23
N VAL A 241 -41.00 -13.11 -9.92
CA VAL A 241 -40.59 -12.35 -11.11
C VAL A 241 -40.89 -13.17 -12.37
N LYS A 242 -41.91 -12.75 -13.13
CA LYS A 242 -42.22 -13.31 -14.45
C LYS A 242 -41.18 -12.84 -15.47
N PHE A 243 -40.48 -13.77 -16.11
CA PHE A 243 -39.54 -13.49 -17.19
C PHE A 243 -40.22 -13.68 -18.55
N TYR A 244 -40.22 -12.63 -19.38
CA TYR A 244 -40.74 -12.70 -20.74
C TYR A 244 -39.58 -12.71 -21.74
N ILE A 245 -39.51 -13.73 -22.59
CA ILE A 245 -38.58 -13.80 -23.70
C ILE A 245 -39.32 -13.41 -24.99
N PHE A 246 -38.88 -12.34 -25.64
CA PHE A 246 -39.44 -11.87 -26.91
C PHE A 246 -38.46 -12.15 -28.06
N LYS A 247 -38.98 -12.70 -29.16
CA LYS A 247 -38.23 -12.84 -30.44
C LYS A 247 -39.07 -12.22 -31.55
N LYS A 248 -38.52 -11.21 -32.25
CA LYS A 248 -39.20 -10.46 -33.33
C LYS A 248 -40.60 -9.93 -32.95
N GLY A 249 -40.73 -9.32 -31.77
CA GLY A 249 -41.96 -8.59 -31.39
C GLY A 249 -43.19 -9.46 -31.09
N LYS A 250 -43.08 -10.79 -31.07
CA LYS A 250 -44.15 -11.69 -30.59
C LYS A 250 -43.67 -12.49 -29.38
N LYS A 251 -44.58 -12.65 -28.40
CA LYS A 251 -44.35 -13.38 -27.14
C LYS A 251 -44.05 -14.84 -27.47
N PHE A 252 -42.85 -15.33 -27.13
CA PHE A 252 -42.37 -16.63 -27.59
C PHE A 252 -42.64 -17.74 -26.58
N ILE A 253 -42.42 -17.52 -25.28
CA ILE A 253 -42.73 -18.49 -24.21
C ILE A 253 -43.04 -17.73 -22.90
N GLU A 254 -44.09 -18.16 -22.17
CA GLU A 254 -44.31 -17.80 -20.76
C GLU A 254 -43.83 -18.99 -19.92
N ILE A 255 -42.81 -18.75 -19.09
CA ILE A 255 -42.35 -19.76 -18.13
C ILE A 255 -42.87 -19.31 -16.78
N GLU A 256 -43.93 -19.97 -16.32
CA GLU A 256 -44.31 -19.96 -14.91
C GLU A 256 -43.48 -21.02 -14.19
N ASN A 257 -43.05 -20.69 -12.96
CA ASN A 257 -42.51 -21.68 -12.02
C ASN A 257 -43.67 -22.30 -11.25
#